data_AF-R9J6P6-F1
#
_entry.id   AF-R9J6P6-F1
#
_cell.length_a   1.000
_cell.length_b   1.000
_cell.length_c   1.000
_cell.angle_alpha   90.00
_cell.angle_beta   90.00
_cell.angle_gamma   90.00
#
_symmetry.space_group_name_H-M   'P 1'
#
loop_
_entity.id
_entity.type
_entity.pdbx_description
1 polymer ?
#
loop_
_entity_poly.entity_id
_entity_poly.type
_entity_poly.pdbx_seq_one_letter_code
_entity_poly.pdbx_strand_id
1 'polypeptide(L)'
;MKKKNLLFTLGFVAQIALSFHIAYANPSYPGTQIVVNSVNAGDEITPRANVTGYQYMEIDGILYKRLWSYTYGRWEDPYWYPA
;
A
#
# COMPACT_ATOMS: atom_id res chain seq x y z
N MET A 1 14.17 -10.80 -53.64
CA MET A 1 14.66 -10.70 -52.24
C MET A 1 13.91 -9.69 -51.36
N LYS A 2 12.81 -9.04 -51.80
CA LYS A 2 12.15 -7.97 -51.02
C LYS A 2 11.07 -8.44 -50.02
N LYS A 3 10.50 -9.64 -50.18
CA LYS A 3 9.40 -10.14 -49.33
C LYS A 3 9.86 -10.76 -47.99
N LYS A 4 11.12 -11.19 -47.90
CA LYS A 4 11.70 -11.81 -46.69
C LYS A 4 11.98 -10.77 -45.60
N ASN A 5 12.36 -9.56 -46.02
CA ASN A 5 12.65 -8.45 -45.10
C ASN A 5 11.38 -7.86 -44.48
N LEU A 6 10.23 -7.97 -45.16
CA LEU A 6 8.93 -7.50 -44.67
C LEU A 6 8.41 -8.35 -43.50
N LEU A 7 8.58 -9.68 -43.58
CA LEU A 7 8.14 -10.59 -42.51
C LEU A 7 8.97 -10.39 -41.23
N PHE A 8 10.28 -10.15 -41.39
CA PHE A 8 11.18 -9.87 -40.28
C PHE A 8 10.89 -8.54 -39.59
N THR A 9 10.61 -7.47 -40.33
CA THR A 9 10.24 -6.18 -39.73
C THR A 9 8.89 -6.21 -39.03
N LEU A 10 7.90 -6.92 -39.56
CA LEU A 10 6.60 -7.10 -38.89
C LEU A 10 6.73 -7.87 -37.57
N GLY A 11 7.56 -8.92 -37.53
CA GLY A 11 7.83 -9.67 -36.29
C GLY A 11 8.52 -8.84 -35.21
N PHE A 12 9.46 -7.98 -35.59
CA PHE A 12 10.17 -7.10 -34.65
C PHE A 12 9.25 -6.04 -34.04
N VAL A 13 8.36 -5.43 -34.83
CA VAL A 13 7.37 -4.44 -34.33
C VAL A 13 6.35 -5.08 -33.37
N ALA A 14 5.93 -6.32 -33.64
CA ALA A 14 5.01 -7.05 -32.75
C ALA A 14 5.65 -7.36 -31.38
N GLN A 15 6.96 -7.64 -31.32
CA GLN A 15 7.67 -7.94 -30.08
C GLN A 15 7.83 -6.70 -29.19
N ILE A 16 8.04 -5.52 -29.79
CA ILE A 16 8.12 -4.24 -29.07
C ILE A 16 6.75 -3.86 -28.48
N ALA A 17 5.66 -4.06 -29.23
CA ALA A 17 4.31 -3.71 -28.76
C ALA A 17 3.86 -4.53 -27.54
N LEU A 18 4.28 -5.79 -27.42
CA LEU A 18 3.99 -6.62 -26.24
C LEU A 18 4.76 -6.18 -24.98
N SER A 19 5.87 -5.46 -25.13
CA SER A 19 6.76 -5.11 -24.01
C SER A 19 6.30 -3.89 -23.19
N PHE A 20 5.21 -3.22 -23.58
CA PHE A 20 4.79 -1.94 -22.99
C PHE A 20 3.65 -2.00 -21.95
N HIS A 21 3.28 -3.16 -21.41
CA HIS A 21 2.13 -3.27 -20.51
C HIS A 21 2.43 -3.76 -19.09
N ILE A 22 3.52 -3.31 -18.48
CA ILE A 22 3.68 -3.44 -17.02
C ILE A 22 4.28 -2.16 -16.44
N ALA A 23 3.46 -1.12 -16.34
CA ALA A 23 3.67 -0.07 -15.35
C ALA A 23 2.46 -0.11 -14.42
N TYR A 24 2.62 -0.82 -13.31
CA TYR A 24 1.67 -0.81 -12.21
C TYR A 24 1.36 0.64 -11.84
N ALA A 25 0.07 0.99 -11.87
CA ALA A 25 -0.41 2.21 -11.26
C ALA A 25 -0.04 2.16 -9.77
N ASN A 26 0.94 2.96 -9.37
CA ASN A 26 1.20 3.21 -7.97
C ASN A 26 0.00 4.02 -7.46
N PRO A 27 -0.82 3.54 -6.50
CA PRO A 27 -1.87 4.36 -5.95
C PRO A 27 -1.20 5.53 -5.22
N SER A 28 -1.29 6.72 -5.82
CA SER A 28 -0.93 7.97 -5.19
C SER A 28 -1.76 8.11 -3.93
N TYR A 29 -1.16 7.86 -2.75
CA TYR A 29 -1.77 8.22 -1.48
C TYR A 29 -2.00 9.73 -1.50
N PRO A 30 -3.25 10.24 -1.44
CA PRO A 30 -3.48 11.67 -1.31
C PRO A 30 -2.85 12.10 0.01
N GLY A 31 -1.86 12.99 -0.07
CA GLY A 31 -1.20 13.56 1.10
C GLY A 31 -2.26 14.09 2.06
N THR A 32 -2.20 13.60 3.29
CA THR A 32 -3.02 14.05 4.40
C THR A 32 -2.89 15.57 4.53
N GLN A 33 -3.97 16.31 4.29
CA GLN A 33 -4.03 17.71 4.68
C GLN A 33 -3.84 17.78 6.19
N ILE A 34 -2.75 18.41 6.62
CA ILE A 34 -2.56 18.76 8.02
C ILE A 34 -3.54 19.88 8.31
N VAL A 35 -4.72 19.52 8.82
CA VAL A 35 -5.64 20.49 9.43
C VAL A 35 -4.99 20.91 10.75
N VAL A 36 -4.43 22.12 10.76
CA VAL A 36 -3.96 22.74 11.99
C VAL A 36 -5.19 23.17 12.78
N ASN A 37 -5.65 22.33 13.71
CA ASN A 37 -6.66 22.72 14.68
C ASN A 37 -6.07 23.80 15.59
N SER A 38 -6.68 24.99 15.61
CA SER A 38 -6.40 26.02 16.60
C SER A 38 -6.72 25.48 17.99
N VAL A 39 -5.71 25.33 18.85
CA VAL A 39 -5.89 24.86 20.22
C VAL A 39 -6.41 26.03 21.06
N ASN A 40 -7.68 25.99 21.45
CA ASN A 40 -8.20 26.88 22.48
C ASN A 40 -7.58 26.45 23.81
N ALA A 41 -6.90 27.38 24.49
CA ALA A 41 -6.13 27.16 25.72
C ALA A 41 -7.01 26.98 26.97
N GLY A 42 -8.14 26.28 26.87
CA GLY A 42 -9.11 26.10 27.95
C GLY A 42 -9.73 24.70 28.05
N ASP A 43 -9.35 23.75 27.19
CA ASP A 43 -9.94 22.42 27.20
C ASP A 43 -9.22 21.50 28.19
N GLU A 44 -9.98 21.03 29.18
CA GLU A 44 -9.60 20.00 30.14
C GLU A 44 -9.08 18.75 29.40
N ILE A 45 -7.85 18.32 29.69
CA ILE A 45 -7.25 17.14 29.05
C ILE A 45 -8.04 15.92 29.48
N THR A 46 -9.01 15.51 28.67
CA THR A 46 -9.80 14.30 28.90
C THR A 46 -8.97 13.10 28.39
N PRO A 47 -8.55 12.16 29.26
CA PRO A 47 -7.80 11.00 28.82
C PRO A 47 -8.65 10.16 27.88
N ARG A 48 -8.16 9.94 26.65
CA ARG A 48 -8.84 9.11 25.65
C ARG A 48 -8.40 7.66 25.80
N ALA A 49 -9.34 6.73 25.71
CA ALA A 49 -9.02 5.31 25.62
C ALA A 49 -8.15 5.02 24.38
N ASN A 50 -7.25 4.05 24.50
CA ASN A 50 -6.44 3.58 23.38
C ASN A 50 -7.34 2.93 22.32
N VAL A 51 -7.38 3.52 21.13
CA VAL A 51 -8.01 2.93 19.94
C VAL A 51 -7.05 1.91 19.32
N THR A 52 -7.45 0.64 19.34
CA THR A 52 -6.67 -0.48 18.80
C THR A 52 -7.44 -1.24 17.71
N GLY A 53 -6.74 -2.01 16.89
CA GLY A 53 -7.34 -2.93 15.93
C GLY A 53 -6.33 -3.92 15.36
N TYR A 54 -6.82 -5.00 14.77
CA TYR A 54 -5.98 -6.02 14.16
C TYR A 54 -5.53 -5.59 12.77
N GLN A 55 -4.22 -5.72 12.52
CA GLN A 55 -3.64 -5.76 11.19
C GLN A 55 -3.45 -7.20 10.78
N TYR A 56 -3.50 -7.48 9.48
CA TYR A 56 -3.41 -8.83 8.92
C TYR A 56 -2.26 -8.95 7.93
N MET A 57 -1.65 -10.13 7.87
CA MET A 57 -0.57 -10.44 6.94
C MET A 57 -0.59 -11.94 6.64
N GLU A 58 -0.27 -12.32 5.41
CA GLU A 58 -0.15 -13.72 5.00
C GLU A 58 1.33 -14.13 5.00
N ILE A 59 1.67 -15.23 5.68
CA ILE A 59 3.01 -15.84 5.67
C ILE A 59 2.82 -17.33 5.37
N ASP A 60 3.47 -17.84 4.33
CA ASP A 60 3.41 -19.25 3.91
C ASP A 60 1.98 -19.81 3.74
N GLY A 61 1.05 -18.98 3.25
CA GLY A 61 -0.36 -19.36 3.04
C GLY A 61 -1.22 -19.37 4.31
N ILE A 62 -0.65 -18.98 5.46
CA ILE A 62 -1.37 -18.85 6.73
C ILE A 62 -1.63 -17.36 6.97
N LEU A 63 -2.89 -17.02 7.27
CA LEU A 63 -3.27 -15.67 7.67
C LEU A 63 -2.90 -15.43 9.12
N TYR A 64 -2.14 -14.37 9.37
CA TYR A 64 -1.76 -13.90 10.70
C TYR A 64 -2.43 -12.56 11.00
N LYS A 65 -2.61 -12.28 12.29
CA LYS A 65 -3.06 -11.01 12.84
C LYS A 65 -2.11 -10.49 13.93
N ARG A 66 -2.05 -9.18 14.10
CA ARG A 66 -1.30 -8.51 15.18
C ARG A 66 -2.00 -7.23 15.61
N LEU A 67 -2.07 -6.96 16.91
CA LEU A 67 -2.75 -5.80 17.47
C LEU A 67 -1.94 -4.50 17.28
N TRP A 68 -2.53 -3.51 16.61
CA TRP A 68 -1.99 -2.17 16.37
C TRP A 68 -2.73 -1.12 17.19
N SER A 69 -2.01 -0.19 17.81
CA SER A 69 -2.57 1.02 18.40
C SER A 69 -2.57 2.16 17.39
N TYR A 70 -3.76 2.62 17.01
CA TYR A 70 -3.95 3.83 16.21
C TYR A 70 -3.70 5.10 17.01
N THR A 71 -3.75 5.01 18.34
CA THR A 71 -3.51 6.15 19.23
C THR A 71 -2.03 6.46 19.35
N TYR A 72 -1.19 5.43 19.48
CA TYR A 72 0.25 5.57 19.71
C TYR A 72 1.11 5.25 18.48
N GLY A 73 0.52 4.73 17.40
CA GLY A 73 1.25 4.37 16.18
C GLY A 73 2.27 3.25 16.42
N ARG A 74 1.91 2.25 17.24
CA ARG A 74 2.80 1.15 17.63
C ARG A 74 2.06 -0.18 17.70
N TRP A 75 2.82 -1.27 17.62
CA TRP A 75 2.32 -2.61 17.91
C TRP A 75 2.10 -2.77 19.42
N GLU A 76 0.90 -3.20 19.81
CA GLU A 76 0.61 -3.58 21.21
C GLU A 76 1.10 -5.01 21.48
N ASP A 77 0.99 -5.89 20.49
CA ASP A 77 1.48 -7.26 20.57
C ASP A 77 2.92 -7.38 20.05
N PRO A 78 3.78 -8.20 20.68
CA PRO A 78 5.16 -8.39 20.24
C PRO A 78 5.28 -9.22 18.95
N TYR A 79 4.33 -10.12 18.69
CA TYR A 79 4.39 -11.10 17.60
C TYR A 79 3.09 -11.18 16.81
N TRP A 80 3.18 -11.80 15.64
CA TRP A 80 2.03 -12.16 14.81
C TRP A 80 1.44 -13.49 15.29
N TYR A 81 0.11 -13.59 15.33
CA TYR A 81 -0.62 -14.80 15.71
C TYR A 81 -1.47 -15.30 14.56
N PRO A 82 -1.65 -16.62 14.38
CA PRO A 82 -2.62 -17.13 13.41
C PRO A 82 -4.01 -16.50 13.64
N ALA A 83 -4.64 -16.06 12.55
CA ALA A 83 -5.87 -15.27 12.58
C ALA A 83 -7.09 -16.06 13.07
#